data_AF-A0A6N3H2Z3-F1
#
_entry.id   AF-A0A6N3H2Z3-F1
#
_cell.length_a   1.000
_cell.length_b   1.000
_cell.length_c   1.000
_cell.angle_alpha   90.00
_cell.angle_beta   90.00
_cell.angle_gamma   90.00
#
_symmetry.space_group_name_H-M   'P 1'
#
loop_
_entity.id
_entity.type
_entity.pdbx_description
1 polymer ?
#
loop_
_entity_poly.entity_id
_entity_poly.type
_entity_poly.pdbx_seq_one_letter_code
_entity_poly.pdbx_strand_id
1 'polypeptide(L)' 'MERLWRRGERHPIGSRRQAMIAGKYGGVFCNLPDGTVCMCDYSYQHEDSDFLVGDTVILVVQRYAEEKKQMYGKILSKW' A
#
# COMPACT_ATOMS: atom_id res chain seq x y z
N MET A 1 -15.64 14.13 -2.45
CA MET A 1 -14.45 14.70 -1.77
C MET A 1 -14.23 14.11 -0.37
N GLU A 2 -15.28 13.82 0.40
CA GLU A 2 -15.17 13.34 1.80
C GLU A 2 -14.50 11.97 2.03
N ARG A 3 -14.57 11.03 1.07
CA ARG A 3 -14.02 9.67 1.26
C ARG A 3 -12.49 9.60 1.28
N LEU A 4 -11.80 10.55 0.63
CA LEU A 4 -10.33 10.55 0.57
C LEU A 4 -9.71 11.18 1.82
N TRP A 5 -10.31 12.26 2.33
CA TRP A 5 -9.91 12.86 3.61
C TRP A 5 -9.95 11.85 4.76
N ARG A 6 -11.03 11.06 4.85
CA ARG A 6 -11.13 9.95 5.83
C ARG A 6 -10.06 8.87 5.66
N ARG A 7 -9.47 8.69 4.47
CA ARG A 7 -8.34 7.75 4.28
C ARG A 7 -7.05 8.34 4.81
N GLY A 8 -6.79 9.62 4.56
CA GLY A 8 -5.66 10.35 5.14
C GLY A 8 -5.67 10.36 6.67
N GLU A 9 -6.84 10.55 7.27
CA GLU A 9 -7.01 10.45 8.74
C GLU A 9 -6.78 9.02 9.26
N ARG A 10 -7.29 7.99 8.56
CA ARG A 10 -7.15 6.58 8.98
C ARG A 10 -5.75 6.02 8.74
N HIS A 11 -5.05 6.46 7.71
CA HIS A 11 -3.68 6.04 7.41
C HIS A 11 -2.77 7.25 7.14
N PRO A 12 -2.32 7.98 8.17
CA PRO A 12 -1.43 9.12 7.98
C PRO A 12 -0.17 8.74 7.19
N ILE A 13 0.37 9.69 6.42
CA ILE A 13 1.67 9.52 5.75
C ILE A 13 2.74 9.18 6.81
N GLY A 14 3.61 8.22 6.50
CA GLY A 14 4.62 7.68 7.41
C GLY A 14 4.11 6.56 8.33
N SER A 15 2.79 6.33 8.40
CA SER A 15 2.25 5.23 9.20
C SER A 15 2.53 3.88 8.54
N ARG A 16 2.85 2.87 9.37
CA ARG A 16 2.97 1.49 8.94
C ARG A 16 1.60 0.80 8.97
N ARG A 17 1.31 0.00 7.97
CA ARG A 17 0.04 -0.72 7.83
C ARG A 17 0.31 -2.14 7.34
N GLN A 18 -0.43 -3.09 7.91
CA GLN A 18 -0.54 -4.42 7.34
C GLN A 18 -1.46 -4.35 6.12
N ALA A 19 -1.09 -5.02 5.05
CA ALA A 19 -1.89 -5.16 3.84
C ALA A 19 -1.60 -6.49 3.16
N MET A 20 -2.51 -6.94 2.30
CA MET A 20 -2.32 -8.14 1.49
C MET A 20 -2.04 -7.76 0.04
N ILE A 21 -1.05 -8.37 -0.59
CA ILE A 21 -0.77 -8.17 -2.01
C ILE A 21 -1.92 -8.79 -2.81
N ALA A 22 -2.71 -7.96 -3.47
CA ALA A 22 -3.86 -8.36 -4.27
C ALA A 22 -3.51 -8.60 -5.75
N GLY A 23 -2.44 -7.98 -6.26
CA GLY A 23 -2.04 -8.14 -7.65
C GLY A 23 -0.74 -7.42 -8.00
N LYS A 24 -0.17 -7.80 -9.14
CA LYS A 24 1.08 -7.23 -9.68
C LYS A 24 0.92 -6.97 -11.18
N TYR A 25 0.67 -5.73 -11.56
CA TYR A 25 0.46 -5.33 -12.96
C TYR A 25 0.96 -3.90 -13.17
N GLY A 26 2.19 -3.73 -13.67
CA GLY A 26 2.82 -2.40 -13.79
C GLY A 26 3.08 -1.71 -12.44
N GLY A 27 3.03 -2.46 -11.35
CA GLY A 27 3.16 -2.04 -9.95
C GLY A 27 2.47 -3.05 -9.02
N VAL A 28 2.69 -2.92 -7.71
CA VAL A 28 2.11 -3.84 -6.70
C VAL A 28 0.87 -3.21 -6.08
N PHE A 29 -0.23 -3.93 -6.05
CA PHE A 29 -1.47 -3.47 -5.43
C PHE A 29 -1.70 -4.22 -4.12
N CYS A 30 -1.78 -3.47 -3.03
CA CYS A 30 -1.96 -3.98 -1.68
C CYS A 30 -3.31 -3.52 -1.12
N ASN A 31 -4.11 -4.47 -0.63
CA ASN A 31 -5.38 -4.19 0.03
C ASN A 31 -5.16 -4.10 1.54
N LEU A 32 -5.54 -2.96 2.13
CA LEU A 32 -5.62 -2.81 3.57
C LEU A 32 -6.88 -3.51 4.11
N PRO A 33 -6.92 -3.89 5.40
CA PRO A 33 -8.06 -4.57 6.01
C PRO A 33 -9.40 -3.82 5.90
N ASP A 34 -9.36 -2.49 5.74
CA ASP A 34 -10.54 -1.65 5.59
C ASP A 34 -11.03 -1.53 4.13
N GLY A 35 -10.42 -2.28 3.20
CA GLY A 35 -10.69 -2.25 1.77
C GLY A 35 -10.00 -1.11 1.00
N THR A 36 -9.14 -0.32 1.64
CA THR A 36 -8.34 0.69 0.95
C THR A 36 -7.27 0.03 0.09
N VAL A 37 -7.22 0.39 -1.19
CA VAL A 37 -6.15 -0.06 -2.12
C VAL A 37 -4.97 0.89 -2.05
N CYS A 38 -3.77 0.34 -1.87
CA CYS A 38 -2.49 1.03 -1.87
C CYS A 38 -1.63 0.51 -3.03
N MET A 39 -1.17 1.39 -3.91
CA MET A 39 -0.15 1.02 -4.89
C MET A 39 1.23 1.18 -4.27
N CYS A 40 1.99 0.09 -4.27
CA CYS A 40 3.24 0.00 -3.56
C CYS A 40 4.41 -0.27 -4.48
N ASP A 41 5.55 0.33 -4.13
CA ASP A 41 6.86 -0.11 -4.58
C ASP A 41 7.53 -0.95 -3.50
N TYR A 42 8.54 -1.73 -3.89
CA TYR A 42 9.38 -2.45 -2.93
C TYR A 42 10.37 -1.50 -2.24
N SER A 43 10.82 -1.87 -1.04
CA SER A 43 12.03 -1.26 -0.47
C SER A 43 13.23 -1.62 -1.37
N TYR A 44 14.28 -0.78 -1.35
CA TYR A 44 15.48 -1.01 -2.16
C TYR A 44 16.20 -2.33 -1.86
N GLN A 45 15.84 -3.00 -0.77
CA GLN A 45 16.49 -4.22 -0.28
C GLN A 45 15.72 -5.49 -0.67
N HIS A 46 14.62 -5.37 -1.42
CA HIS A 46 13.82 -6.53 -1.81
C HIS A 46 13.55 -6.58 -3.31
N GLU A 47 13.48 -7.80 -3.82
CA GLU A 47 13.12 -8.07 -5.21
C GLU A 47 11.63 -8.43 -5.35
N ASP A 48 11.09 -8.31 -6.56
CA ASP A 48 9.69 -8.69 -6.83
C ASP A 48 9.42 -10.16 -6.49
N SER A 49 10.40 -11.04 -6.73
CA SER A 49 10.37 -12.49 -6.47
C SER A 49 10.16 -12.85 -5.00
N ASP A 50 10.55 -11.97 -4.06
CA ASP A 50 10.40 -12.21 -2.63
C ASP A 50 8.93 -12.19 -2.19
N PHE A 51 8.06 -11.54 -2.95
CA PHE A 51 6.67 -11.27 -2.58
C PHE A 51 5.71 -11.85 -3.60
N LEU A 52 4.71 -12.59 -3.15
CA LEU A 52 3.70 -13.19 -4.02
C LEU A 52 2.32 -12.55 -3.79
N VAL A 53 1.44 -12.68 -4.79
CA VAL A 53 0.02 -12.34 -4.58
C VAL A 53 -0.54 -13.26 -3.49
N GLY A 54 -1.26 -12.66 -2.54
CA GLY A 54 -1.75 -13.32 -1.33
C GLY A 54 -0.85 -13.12 -0.10
N ASP A 55 0.40 -12.68 -0.27
CA ASP A 55 1.27 -12.41 0.87
C ASP A 55 0.75 -11.25 1.69
N THR A 56 0.84 -11.40 3.01
CA THR A 56 0.62 -10.32 3.97
C THR A 56 1.93 -9.59 4.21
N VAL A 57 1.90 -8.26 4.08
CA VAL A 57 3.08 -7.40 4.15
C VAL A 57 2.85 -6.22 5.09
N ILE A 58 3.96 -5.68 5.61
CA ILE A 58 4.00 -4.36 6.20
C ILE A 58 4.39 -3.36 5.12
N LEU A 59 3.57 -2.32 4.94
CA LEU A 59 3.91 -1.16 4.10
C LEU A 59 3.95 0.11 4.93
N VAL A 60 4.67 1.12 4.44
CA VAL A 60 4.58 2.50 4.92
C VAL A 60 3.79 3.34 3.91
N VAL A 61 2.84 4.14 4.38
CA VAL A 61 2.10 5.08 3.54
C VAL A 61 3.01 6.26 3.18
N GLN A 62 3.16 6.57 1.89
CA GLN A 62 4.06 7.63 1.43
C GLN A 62 3.32 8.88 0.93
N ARG A 63 2.21 8.70 0.20
CA ARG A 63 1.42 9.83 -0.31
C ARG A 63 0.01 9.42 -0.68
N TYR A 64 -0.82 10.43 -0.82
CA TYR A 64 -2.15 10.35 -1.41
C TYR A 64 -2.19 11.19 -2.68
N ALA A 65 -2.60 10.59 -3.79
CA ALA A 65 -2.93 11.32 -5.00
C ALA A 65 -4.45 11.49 -5.06
N GLU A 66 -4.94 12.68 -4.76
CA GLU A 66 -6.36 12.97 -4.68
C GLU A 66 -7.04 12.87 -6.05
N GLU A 67 -6.35 13.33 -7.09
CA GLU A 67 -6.82 13.31 -8.48
C GLU A 67 -7.05 11.89 -8.98
N LYS A 68 -6.21 10.94 -8.53
CA LYS A 68 -6.34 9.50 -8.84
C LYS A 68 -7.13 8.72 -7.79
N LYS A 69 -7.52 9.37 -6.69
CA LYS A 69 -8.13 8.74 -5.51
C LYS A 69 -7.33 7.54 -4.98
N GLN A 70 -6.00 7.63 -5.05
CA GLN A 70 -5.10 6.50 -4.87
C GLN A 70 -4.10 6.77 -3.75
N MET A 71 -3.89 5.77 -2.89
CA MET A 71 -2.83 5.78 -1.89
C MET A 71 -1.59 5.12 -2.46
N TYR A 72 -0.42 5.69 -2.16
CA TYR A 72 0.86 5.10 -2.50
C TYR A 72 1.65 4.76 -1.24
N GLY A 73 2.37 3.66 -1.30
CA GLY A 73 3.20 3.19 -0.20
C GLY A 73 4.45 2.48 -0.66
N LYS A 74 5.22 2.01 0.32
CA LYS A 74 6.39 1.18 0.09
C LYS A 74 6.33 -0.05 1.00
N ILE A 75 6.48 -1.23 0.42
CA ILE A 75 6.55 -2.49 1.17
C ILE A 75 7.88 -2.52 1.92
N LEU A 76 7.83 -2.79 3.22
CA LEU A 76 9.00 -2.85 4.10
C LEU A 76 9.44 -4.29 4.36
N SER A 77 8.49 -5.21 4.53
CA SER A 77 8.75 -6.62 4.85
C SER A 77 7.48 -7.45 4.67
N LYS A 78 7.62 -8.78 4.72
CA LYS A 78 6.48 -9.66 5.06
C LYS A 78 6.05 -9.41 6.51
N TRP A 79 4.79 -9.72 6.81
CA TRP A 79 4.26 -9.69 8.17
C TRP A 79 4.87 -10.79 9.04
#